data_AF-A0A2N0QP04-F1
#
_entry.id   AF-A0A2N0QP04-F1
#
_cell.length_a   1.000
_cell.length_b   1.000
_cell.length_c   1.000
_cell.angle_alpha   90.00
_cell.angle_beta   90.00
_cell.angle_gamma   90.00
#
_symmetry.space_group_name_H-M   'P 1'
#
loop_
_entity.id
_entity.type
_entity.pdbx_description
1 polymer ?
#
loop_
_entity_poly.entity_id
_entity_poly.type
_entity_poly.pdbx_seq_one_letter_code
_entity_poly.pdbx_strand_id
1 'polypeptide(L)'
;MTDAFVHNPPNPVDIYNFSEHESLFTTLNSSPIPNSFNISSFNVNGLCYNSQVKIEQISNFFNLKHISFNGIVNTHLSPKQIHFLSKCLPNYTVFSFDLDNTKQVKSTGGVSLFIEKSLASHVQDF
;
A
#
# COMPACT_ATOMS: atom_id res chain seq x y z
N MET A 1 -35.36 3.80 7.78
CA MET A 1 -34.36 3.04 6.98
C MET A 1 -33.00 3.49 7.45
N THR A 2 -32.37 2.72 8.32
CA THR A 2 -31.02 2.97 8.84
C THR A 2 -30.04 2.26 7.92
N ASP A 3 -29.19 3.03 7.26
CA ASP A 3 -28.13 2.53 6.41
C ASP A 3 -27.03 1.94 7.30
N ALA A 4 -27.02 0.61 7.42
CA ALA A 4 -26.04 -0.11 8.20
C ALA A 4 -24.76 -0.27 7.37
N PHE A 5 -24.04 0.84 7.16
CA PHE A 5 -22.66 0.76 6.72
C PHE A 5 -21.88 0.00 7.80
N VAL A 6 -21.45 -1.21 7.47
CA VAL A 6 -20.57 -2.02 8.32
C VAL A 6 -19.28 -1.22 8.50
N HIS A 7 -19.12 -0.63 9.68
CA HIS A 7 -17.89 0.05 10.04
C HIS A 7 -16.85 -1.03 10.32
N ASN A 8 -15.69 -0.95 9.67
CA ASN A 8 -14.56 -1.81 10.04
C ASN A 8 -14.26 -1.59 11.53
N PRO A 9 -13.95 -2.65 12.30
CA PRO A 9 -13.54 -2.48 13.69
C PRO A 9 -12.35 -1.51 13.75
N PRO A 10 -12.22 -0.71 14.83
CA PRO A 10 -11.05 0.13 15.03
C PRO A 10 -9.80 -0.76 14.93
N ASN A 11 -8.96 -0.49 13.94
CA ASN A 11 -7.72 -1.23 13.74
C ASN A 11 -6.93 -1.20 15.07
N PRO A 12 -6.48 -2.34 15.61
CA PRO A 12 -5.72 -2.38 16.84
C PRO A 12 -4.42 -1.57 16.63
N VAL A 13 -4.39 -0.39 17.24
CA VAL A 13 -3.24 0.43 17.63
C VAL A 13 -1.96 0.23 16.80
N ASP A 14 -1.73 1.18 15.88
CA ASP A 14 -0.45 1.75 15.40
C ASP A 14 0.76 0.88 15.02
N ILE A 15 0.71 -0.42 15.22
CA ILE A 15 1.79 -1.37 15.01
C ILE A 15 1.26 -2.43 14.05
N TYR A 16 1.17 -2.06 12.78
CA TYR A 16 1.38 -3.07 11.75
C TYR A 16 2.84 -3.50 11.89
N ASN A 17 3.11 -4.43 12.81
CA ASN A 17 4.23 -5.31 12.65
C ASN A 17 3.87 -6.12 11.41
N PHE A 18 4.33 -5.67 10.24
CA PHE A 18 4.36 -6.44 9.00
C PHE A 18 5.33 -7.65 9.13
N SER A 19 5.39 -8.24 10.33
CA SER A 19 5.98 -9.50 10.69
C SER A 19 5.16 -10.60 10.01
N GLU A 20 5.86 -11.63 9.56
CA GLU A 20 5.37 -12.73 8.74
C GLU A 20 4.14 -13.47 9.32
N HIS A 21 3.85 -13.27 10.62
CA HIS A 21 2.90 -14.04 11.41
C HIS A 21 1.41 -13.72 11.22
N GLU A 22 1.03 -12.57 10.64
CA GLU A 22 -0.40 -12.23 10.42
C GLU A 22 -0.83 -12.28 8.95
N SER A 23 -0.06 -12.95 8.10
CA SER A 23 -0.44 -13.08 6.71
C SER A 23 -1.44 -14.23 6.52
N LEU A 24 -2.73 -13.90 6.41
CA LEU A 24 -3.74 -14.76 5.75
C LEU A 24 -3.31 -15.17 4.32
N PHE A 25 -2.30 -14.50 3.77
CA PHE A 25 -1.60 -14.86 2.56
C PHE A 25 -0.38 -15.69 2.93
N THR A 26 -0.58 -17.00 3.11
CA THR A 26 0.52 -17.97 3.17
C THR A 26 1.54 -17.63 2.10
N THR A 27 2.83 -17.57 2.45
CA THR A 27 3.93 -17.53 1.49
C THR A 27 3.68 -18.63 0.48
N LEU A 28 3.25 -18.26 -0.73
CA LEU A 28 3.04 -19.20 -1.81
C LEU A 28 4.44 -19.64 -2.25
N ASN A 29 4.98 -20.67 -1.61
CA ASN A 29 6.17 -21.39 -2.08
C ASN A 29 5.85 -22.21 -3.35
N SER A 30 4.80 -21.86 -4.09
CA SER A 30 4.43 -22.51 -5.34
C SER A 30 5.05 -21.76 -6.51
N SER A 31 5.48 -22.51 -7.52
CA SER A 31 5.79 -21.98 -8.86
C SER A 31 4.77 -20.90 -9.25
N PRO A 32 5.20 -19.80 -9.90
CA PRO A 32 4.28 -18.82 -10.43
C PRO A 32 3.24 -19.52 -11.32
N ILE A 33 1.96 -19.30 -11.05
CA ILE A 33 0.89 -19.78 -11.93
C ILE A 33 0.95 -18.92 -13.20
N PRO A 34 1.14 -19.51 -14.40
CA PRO A 34 1.18 -18.74 -15.63
C PRO A 34 -0.08 -17.89 -15.81
N ASN A 35 0.06 -16.66 -16.28
CA ASN A 35 -1.05 -15.72 -16.53
C ASN A 35 -1.90 -15.41 -15.27
N SER A 36 -1.30 -15.47 -14.10
CA SER A 36 -1.93 -15.03 -12.85
C SER A 36 -1.27 -13.76 -12.32
N PHE A 37 -2.04 -13.00 -11.57
CA PHE A 37 -1.56 -11.90 -10.74
C PHE A 37 -2.31 -11.94 -9.41
N ASN A 38 -1.68 -11.41 -8.36
CA ASN A 38 -2.35 -11.25 -7.07
C ASN A 38 -2.69 -9.77 -6.83
N ILE A 39 -3.75 -9.53 -6.07
CA ILE A 39 -4.13 -8.19 -5.61
C ILE A 39 -4.16 -8.24 -4.09
N SER A 40 -3.56 -7.25 -3.45
CA SER A 40 -3.75 -7.01 -2.02
C SER A 40 -4.15 -5.57 -1.77
N SER A 41 -4.78 -5.33 -0.62
CA SER A 41 -5.03 -3.99 -0.13
C SER A 41 -5.05 -3.93 1.39
N PHE A 42 -4.56 -2.84 1.96
CA PHE A 42 -4.61 -2.63 3.41
C PHE A 42 -4.62 -1.14 3.77
N ASN A 43 -5.18 -0.84 4.94
CA ASN A 43 -5.22 0.49 5.52
C ASN A 43 -4.01 0.67 6.44
N VAL A 44 -3.19 1.70 6.22
CA VAL A 44 -1.97 1.94 7.02
C VAL A 44 -2.17 2.91 8.18
N ASN A 45 -3.38 3.45 8.37
CA ASN A 45 -3.72 4.39 9.44
C ASN A 45 -2.78 5.59 9.57
N GLY A 46 -2.33 6.12 8.42
CA GLY A 46 -1.38 7.22 8.36
C GLY A 46 0.06 6.77 8.58
N LEU A 47 0.93 7.25 7.71
CA LEU A 47 2.38 7.01 7.77
C LEU A 47 3.15 8.17 8.43
N CYS A 48 2.46 9.06 9.15
CA CYS A 48 3.04 10.32 9.61
C CYS A 48 4.02 10.19 10.79
N TYR A 49 3.85 9.21 11.69
CA TYR A 49 4.76 8.97 12.83
C TYR A 49 5.76 7.86 12.48
N ASN A 50 7.06 8.10 12.69
CA ASN A 50 8.14 7.18 12.31
C ASN A 50 8.08 6.70 10.85
N SER A 51 7.76 7.63 9.94
CA SER A 51 7.48 7.33 8.52
C SER A 51 8.53 6.46 7.87
N GLN A 52 9.81 6.64 8.20
CA GLN A 52 10.91 5.88 7.61
C GLN A 52 10.87 4.40 7.98
N VAL A 53 10.63 4.07 9.26
CA VAL A 53 10.52 2.68 9.73
C VAL A 53 9.29 2.01 9.13
N LYS A 54 8.13 2.69 9.13
CA LYS A 54 6.92 2.14 8.50
C LYS A 54 7.07 1.97 6.98
N ILE A 55 7.74 2.91 6.30
CA ILE A 55 8.07 2.80 4.86
C ILE A 55 8.98 1.61 4.59
N GLU A 56 9.98 1.38 5.43
CA GLU A 56 10.87 0.22 5.30
C GLU A 56 10.12 -1.10 5.54
N GLN A 57 9.24 -1.16 6.55
CA GLN A 57 8.40 -2.33 6.80
C GLN A 57 7.45 -2.62 5.62
N ILE A 58 6.83 -1.58 5.05
CA ILE A 58 6.01 -1.70 3.84
C ILE A 58 6.86 -2.21 2.68
N SER A 59 8.07 -1.68 2.49
CA SER A 59 8.98 -2.13 1.43
C SER A 59 9.31 -3.63 1.58
N ASN A 60 9.63 -4.06 2.80
CA ASN A 60 9.92 -5.46 3.10
C ASN A 60 8.71 -6.37 2.84
N PHE A 61 7.51 -5.93 3.24
CA PHE A 61 6.28 -6.68 2.98
C PHE A 61 6.05 -6.91 1.48
N PHE A 62 6.26 -5.87 0.65
CA PHE A 62 6.13 -5.97 -0.81
C PHE A 62 7.12 -6.94 -1.43
N ASN A 63 8.37 -6.91 -0.98
CA ASN A 63 9.41 -7.79 -1.48
C ASN A 63 9.19 -9.25 -1.07
N LEU A 64 8.65 -9.50 0.14
CA LEU A 64 8.40 -10.84 0.64
C LEU A 64 7.19 -11.51 -0.02
N LYS A 65 6.14 -10.75 -0.34
CA LYS A 65 4.87 -11.32 -0.81
C LYS A 65 4.73 -11.39 -2.33
N HIS A 66 5.69 -10.86 -3.10
CA HIS A 66 5.65 -10.79 -4.56
C HIS A 66 4.27 -10.33 -5.07
N ILE A 67 3.85 -9.15 -4.62
CA ILE A 67 2.52 -8.63 -4.92
C ILE A 67 2.50 -7.98 -6.31
N SER A 68 1.57 -8.36 -7.18
CA SER A 68 1.41 -7.78 -8.51
C SER A 68 0.73 -6.42 -8.47
N PHE A 69 -0.36 -6.31 -7.70
CA PHE A 69 -1.10 -5.05 -7.48
C PHE A 69 -1.35 -4.85 -5.99
N ASN A 70 -0.92 -3.72 -5.43
CA ASN A 70 -1.20 -3.38 -4.04
C ASN A 70 -1.88 -2.02 -3.88
N GLY A 71 -3.02 -1.99 -3.19
CA GLY A 71 -3.71 -0.77 -2.80
C GLY A 71 -3.47 -0.42 -1.34
N ILE A 72 -2.84 0.72 -1.07
CA ILE A 72 -2.70 1.26 0.28
C ILE A 72 -3.66 2.43 0.44
N VAL A 73 -4.49 2.39 1.49
CA VAL A 73 -5.43 3.47 1.83
C VAL A 73 -5.06 4.13 3.14
N ASN A 74 -5.55 5.36 3.34
CA ASN A 74 -5.30 6.16 4.52
C ASN A 74 -3.79 6.40 4.72
N THR A 75 -3.10 6.81 3.66
CA THR A 75 -1.64 6.94 3.66
C THR A 75 -1.15 8.18 4.41
N HIS A 76 -1.88 9.30 4.32
CA HIS A 76 -1.48 10.61 4.84
C HIS A 76 -0.07 11.02 4.38
N LEU A 77 0.34 10.58 3.17
CA LEU A 77 1.68 10.83 2.65
C LEU A 77 1.71 12.14 1.86
N SER A 78 2.68 12.99 2.18
CA SER A 78 3.01 14.12 1.32
C SER A 78 3.67 13.65 0.01
N PRO A 79 3.64 14.47 -1.06
CA PRO A 79 4.33 14.16 -2.32
C PRO A 79 5.82 13.80 -2.16
N LYS A 80 6.52 14.44 -1.21
CA LYS A 80 7.93 14.12 -0.90
C LYS A 80 8.11 12.71 -0.34
N GLN A 81 7.18 12.25 0.49
CA GLN A 81 7.24 10.91 1.07
C GLN A 81 6.82 9.84 0.07
N ILE A 82 5.84 10.14 -0.80
CA ILE A 82 5.47 9.27 -1.93
C ILE A 82 6.69 9.05 -2.84
N HIS A 83 7.42 10.13 -3.17
CA HIS A 83 8.64 10.06 -3.97
C HIS A 83 9.72 9.19 -3.31
N PHE A 84 9.92 9.33 -2.00
CA PHE A 84 10.87 8.50 -1.26
C PHE A 84 10.46 7.02 -1.26
N LEU A 85 9.21 6.71 -0.98
CA LEU A 85 8.67 5.34 -0.98
C LEU A 85 8.80 4.69 -2.36
N SER A 86 8.55 5.44 -3.44
CA SER A 86 8.74 4.95 -4.81
C SER A 86 10.20 4.58 -5.10
N LYS A 87 11.18 5.28 -4.52
CA LYS A 87 12.60 4.91 -4.63
C LYS A 87 12.95 3.64 -3.85
N CYS A 88 12.29 3.40 -2.72
CA CYS A 88 12.47 2.18 -1.92
C CYS A 88 11.88 0.93 -2.61
N LEU A 89 10.95 1.12 -3.56
CA LEU A 89 10.25 0.07 -4.30
C LEU A 89 10.54 0.15 -5.81
N PRO A 90 11.80 -0.06 -6.25
CA PRO A 90 12.22 0.18 -7.62
C PRO A 90 11.54 -0.74 -8.66
N ASN A 91 10.94 -1.86 -8.22
CA ASN A 91 10.24 -2.80 -9.09
C ASN A 91 8.75 -2.48 -9.28
N TYR A 92 8.28 -1.37 -8.68
CA TYR A 92 6.89 -0.97 -8.75
C TYR A 92 6.74 0.39 -9.43
N THR A 93 5.66 0.53 -10.18
CA THR A 93 5.09 1.81 -10.60
C THR A 93 4.11 2.25 -9.51
N VAL A 94 4.22 3.50 -9.05
CA VAL A 94 3.43 4.04 -7.95
C VAL A 94 2.51 5.14 -8.47
N PHE A 95 1.20 4.93 -8.33
CA PHE A 95 0.18 5.97 -8.48
C PHE A 95 -0.25 6.39 -7.09
N SER A 96 -0.41 7.68 -6.85
CA SER A 96 -0.84 8.16 -5.54
C SER A 96 -1.72 9.38 -5.68
N PHE A 97 -2.78 9.41 -4.88
CA PHE A 97 -3.72 10.49 -4.78
C PHE A 97 -3.79 10.94 -3.32
N ASP A 98 -3.56 12.22 -3.10
CA ASP A 98 -3.75 12.88 -1.81
C ASP A 98 -5.10 13.61 -1.81
N LEU A 99 -5.88 13.42 -0.74
CA LEU A 99 -7.17 14.07 -0.56
C LEU A 99 -7.03 15.59 -0.41
N ASP A 100 -5.90 16.06 0.15
CA ASP A 100 -5.64 17.47 0.44
C ASP A 100 -4.58 18.08 -0.48
N ASN A 101 -4.61 17.77 -1.79
CA ASN A 101 -3.61 18.28 -2.76
C ASN A 101 -3.44 19.82 -2.73
N THR A 102 -4.41 20.55 -2.18
CA THR A 102 -4.46 22.01 -2.10
C THR A 102 -3.74 22.59 -0.88
N LYS A 103 -3.39 21.80 0.15
CA LYS A 103 -2.77 22.28 1.40
C LYS A 103 -1.38 21.69 1.58
N GLN A 104 -0.35 22.54 1.61
CA GLN A 104 1.06 22.12 1.76
C GLN A 104 1.41 21.46 3.12
N VAL A 105 0.52 21.51 4.11
CA VAL A 105 0.92 21.35 5.52
C VAL A 105 0.60 19.98 6.11
N LYS A 106 -0.51 19.33 5.74
CA LYS A 106 -0.87 18.01 6.28
C LYS A 106 -1.93 17.32 5.43
N SER A 107 -1.63 16.11 4.99
CA SER A 107 -2.60 15.22 4.35
C SER A 107 -3.49 14.57 5.41
N THR A 108 -4.81 14.61 5.20
CA THR A 108 -5.81 13.98 6.06
C THR A 108 -6.25 12.60 5.58
N GLY A 109 -5.69 12.12 4.46
CA GLY A 109 -6.05 10.83 3.88
C GLY A 109 -5.15 10.46 2.71
N GLY A 110 -5.70 9.80 1.70
CA GLY A 110 -4.99 9.46 0.47
C GLY A 110 -4.90 7.96 0.19
N VAL A 111 -4.71 7.67 -1.09
CA VAL A 111 -4.67 6.31 -1.64
C VAL A 111 -3.44 6.20 -2.54
N SER A 112 -2.72 5.09 -2.40
CA SER A 112 -1.57 4.76 -3.24
C SER A 112 -1.76 3.37 -3.85
N LEU A 113 -1.60 3.27 -5.16
CA LEU A 113 -1.63 2.02 -5.91
C LEU A 113 -0.21 1.72 -6.39
N PHE A 114 0.23 0.49 -6.15
CA PHE A 114 1.52 -0.01 -6.57
C PHE A 114 1.31 -1.16 -7.53
N ILE A 115 1.99 -1.11 -8.67
CA ILE A 115 1.87 -2.08 -9.74
C ILE A 115 3.25 -2.58 -10.08
N GLU A 116 3.46 -3.90 -10.07
CA GLU A 116 4.72 -4.49 -10.48
C GLU A 116 5.06 -4.03 -11.92
N LYS A 117 6.29 -3.58 -12.16
CA LYS A 117 6.69 -2.99 -13.45
C LYS A 117 6.54 -3.94 -14.63
N SER A 118 6.69 -5.24 -14.40
CA SER A 118 6.44 -6.29 -15.40
C SER A 118 4.99 -6.28 -15.92
N LEU A 119 4.05 -5.79 -15.11
CA LEU A 119 2.62 -5.67 -15.43
C LEU A 119 2.21 -4.24 -15.77
N ALA A 120 3.04 -3.24 -15.44
CA ALA A 120 2.71 -1.83 -15.64
C ALA A 120 2.53 -1.45 -17.11
N SER A 121 3.21 -2.11 -18.06
CA SER A 121 3.00 -1.88 -19.49
C SER A 121 1.61 -2.27 -19.98
N HIS A 122 0.85 -3.04 -19.20
CA HIS A 122 -0.54 -3.41 -19.49
C HIS A 122 -1.56 -2.42 -18.90
N VAL A 123 -1.10 -1.41 -18.15
CA VAL A 123 -1.95 -0.36 -17.59
C VAL A 123 -1.98 0.78 -18.59
N GLN A 124 -3.12 0.94 -19.30
CA GLN A 124 -3.34 2.09 -20.18
C GLN A 124 -3.68 3.33 -19.35
N ASP A 125 -2.98 4.43 -19.61
CA ASP A 125 -3.44 5.75 -19.20
C ASP A 125 -4.63 6.14 -20.09
N PHE A 126 -5.80 6.38 -19.49
CA PHE A 126 -7.03 6.84 -20.16
C PHE A 126 -7.24 8.34 -19.96
#